data_AF-A0A9W8PYD0-F1
#
_entry.id   AF-A0A9W8PYD0-F1
#
_cell.length_a   1.000
_cell.length_b   1.000
_cell.length_c   1.000
_cell.angle_alpha   90.00
_cell.angle_beta   90.00
_cell.angle_gamma   90.00
#
_symmetry.space_group_name_H-M   'P 1'
#
loop_
_entity.id
_entity.type
_entity.pdbx_description
1 polymer ?
#
loop_
_entity_poly.entity_id
_entity_poly.type
_entity_poly.pdbx_seq_one_letter_code
_entity_poly.pdbx_strand_id
1 'polypeptide(L)'
;MAIFIQPLTYQSQNVTISDWIGVLTLCLAPLVAHVLIGAPSPAYLSLSRPPWHERVCHYNPTSILWRYAMVADRRLRAKNWDRIDLAATNALFWTDEGWDGTEEIIQYARPRCVQLPDDDRVTLLSRDAFKTLIITVQGIQAIILLLSSQIDPSAPGFTIFMGVDIIFFPVALFGLLRLCSCIWLTDEFSFASMEDVPLGTPQMIECSSATFELLSTNPSLSGPQRYRNPSFWGSRVFRFAYLLALLALLVLALSFIVTTGSSTYYTFTVFTVLLFYLFLLGMTTLISIWYLGIKGSRSTVIPSISSVWYKFYTGLVFGFGIAIIVIACIETRKTPCGKFTSGVGWQADAMACMGNAFDKQEIRQMVDGPYNGTAYYGFMHAKNSSFVQASYIDESQNQFNFTRMCFSSIYGV
;
A
#
# COMPACT_ATOMS: atom_id res chain seq x y z
N MET A 1 -10.75 29.16 3.05
CA MET A 1 -11.56 28.24 3.87
C MET A 1 -10.64 27.58 4.88
N ALA A 2 -11.12 27.29 6.09
CA ALA A 2 -10.28 26.77 7.16
C ALA A 2 -10.44 25.27 7.30
N ILE A 3 -9.32 24.57 7.45
CA ILE A 3 -9.28 23.19 7.92
C ILE A 3 -9.23 23.26 9.44
N PHE A 4 -10.20 22.64 10.10
CA PHE A 4 -10.22 22.55 11.56
C PHE A 4 -9.71 21.18 11.98
N ILE A 5 -8.59 21.16 12.69
CA ILE A 5 -8.00 19.93 13.23
C ILE A 5 -8.46 19.81 14.68
N GLN A 6 -9.16 18.72 14.99
CA GLN A 6 -9.52 18.42 16.37
C GLN A 6 -8.27 18.05 17.17
N PRO A 7 -8.17 18.48 18.44
CA PRO A 7 -7.06 18.07 19.29
C PRO A 7 -7.07 16.55 19.49
N LEU A 8 -5.89 15.98 19.73
CA LEU A 8 -5.78 14.56 20.05
C LEU A 8 -6.63 14.23 21.30
N THR A 9 -7.57 13.31 21.14
CA THR A 9 -8.45 12.86 22.22
C THR A 9 -8.15 11.41 22.55
N TYR A 10 -8.04 11.11 23.84
CA TYR A 10 -7.83 9.75 24.30
C TYR A 10 -9.18 9.03 24.41
N GLN A 11 -9.46 8.10 23.49
CA GLN A 11 -10.77 7.41 23.38
C GLN A 11 -10.67 5.89 23.42
N SER A 12 -9.46 5.34 23.56
CA SER A 12 -9.15 3.91 23.40
C SER A 12 -9.54 3.00 24.57
N GLN A 13 -10.25 3.53 25.57
CA GLN A 13 -10.47 2.89 26.88
C GLN A 13 -11.41 1.68 26.82
N ASN A 14 -12.35 1.67 25.86
CA ASN A 14 -13.43 0.68 25.78
C ASN A 14 -13.18 -0.40 24.71
N VAL A 15 -11.95 -0.52 24.20
CA VAL A 15 -11.60 -1.49 23.15
C VAL A 15 -11.00 -2.75 23.80
N THR A 16 -11.60 -3.91 23.54
CA THR A 16 -11.13 -5.18 24.12
C THR A 16 -9.81 -5.62 23.48
N ILE A 17 -9.04 -6.48 24.15
CA ILE A 17 -7.78 -7.02 23.60
C ILE A 17 -8.04 -7.80 22.30
N SER A 18 -9.14 -8.55 22.22
CA SER A 18 -9.52 -9.27 21.00
C SER A 18 -9.80 -8.31 19.85
N ASP A 19 -10.46 -7.19 20.13
CA ASP A 19 -10.70 -6.13 19.13
C ASP A 19 -9.38 -5.53 18.66
N TRP A 20 -8.43 -5.27 19.57
CA TRP A 20 -7.10 -4.76 19.20
C TRP A 20 -6.34 -5.67 18.25
N ILE A 21 -6.35 -6.98 18.50
CA ILE A 21 -5.70 -7.96 17.62
C ILE A 21 -6.35 -7.91 16.23
N GLY A 22 -7.68 -7.88 16.15
CA GLY A 22 -8.42 -7.79 14.89
C GLY A 22 -8.10 -6.50 14.12
N VAL A 23 -8.18 -5.35 14.79
CA VAL A 23 -7.96 -4.03 14.19
C VAL A 23 -6.52 -3.85 13.72
N LEU A 24 -5.53 -4.25 14.52
CA LEU A 24 -4.13 -4.20 14.12
C LEU A 24 -3.84 -5.16 12.96
N THR A 25 -4.48 -6.32 12.92
CA THR A 25 -4.36 -7.25 11.78
C THR A 25 -4.90 -6.62 10.50
N LEU A 26 -6.09 -6.01 10.55
CA LEU A 26 -6.69 -5.31 9.40
C LEU A 26 -5.82 -4.13 8.93
N CYS A 27 -5.32 -3.35 9.90
CA CYS A 27 -4.42 -2.23 9.67
C CYS A 27 -3.13 -2.66 8.95
N LEU A 28 -2.47 -3.71 9.45
CA LEU A 28 -1.18 -4.16 8.94
C LEU A 28 -1.31 -5.01 7.68
N ALA A 29 -2.46 -5.62 7.41
CA ALA A 29 -2.62 -6.54 6.28
C ALA A 29 -2.24 -5.91 4.92
N PRO A 30 -2.72 -4.70 4.54
CA PRO A 30 -2.27 -4.03 3.32
C PRO A 30 -0.76 -3.75 3.32
N LEU A 31 -0.21 -3.27 4.43
CA LEU A 31 1.20 -2.95 4.56
C LEU A 31 2.08 -4.20 4.40
N VAL A 32 1.75 -5.27 5.12
CA VAL A 32 2.46 -6.55 5.09
C VAL A 32 2.36 -7.19 3.71
N ALA A 33 1.15 -7.21 3.11
CA ALA A 33 0.97 -7.70 1.75
C ALA A 33 1.89 -6.92 0.80
N HIS A 34 1.90 -5.59 0.87
CA HIS A 34 2.71 -4.77 -0.02
C HIS A 34 4.22 -4.92 0.18
N VAL A 35 4.67 -4.99 1.43
CA VAL A 35 6.09 -5.03 1.77
C VAL A 35 6.67 -6.43 1.58
N LEU A 36 6.00 -7.48 2.07
CA LEU A 36 6.50 -8.86 1.95
C LEU A 36 6.44 -9.37 0.51
N ILE A 37 5.38 -9.05 -0.23
CA ILE A 37 5.22 -9.50 -1.62
C ILE A 37 5.99 -8.58 -2.60
N GLY A 38 6.32 -7.37 -2.17
CA GLY A 38 7.06 -6.40 -2.99
C GLY A 38 8.58 -6.54 -2.89
N ALA A 39 9.10 -6.99 -1.74
CA ALA A 39 10.54 -7.12 -1.51
C ALA A 39 11.13 -8.30 -2.31
N PRO A 40 12.24 -8.11 -3.04
CA PRO A 40 12.84 -9.18 -3.83
C PRO A 40 13.73 -10.11 -2.99
N SER A 41 13.93 -11.33 -3.51
CA SER A 41 14.94 -12.25 -2.98
C SER A 41 16.36 -11.76 -3.29
N PRO A 42 17.23 -11.58 -2.26
CA PRO A 42 18.62 -11.20 -2.46
C PRO A 42 19.50 -12.39 -2.85
N ALA A 43 20.35 -12.17 -3.85
CA ALA A 43 21.44 -13.04 -4.27
C ALA A 43 22.78 -12.35 -3.96
N TYR A 44 23.72 -13.12 -3.40
CA TYR A 44 24.96 -12.58 -2.86
C TYR A 44 26.13 -12.97 -3.76
N LEU A 45 26.60 -12.01 -4.55
CA LEU A 45 27.70 -12.17 -5.49
C LEU A 45 29.05 -11.73 -4.92
N SER A 46 29.05 -11.18 -3.70
CA SER A 46 30.23 -10.85 -2.88
C SER A 46 30.34 -11.84 -1.72
N LEU A 47 31.56 -12.02 -1.21
CA LEU A 47 31.82 -12.70 0.07
C LEU A 47 31.32 -11.87 1.27
N SER A 48 31.15 -10.57 1.09
CA SER A 48 30.58 -9.69 2.11
C SER A 48 29.07 -9.75 2.09
N ARG A 49 28.44 -9.84 3.26
CA ARG A 49 26.98 -9.73 3.40
C ARG A 49 26.57 -8.27 3.62
N PRO A 50 25.48 -7.80 3.01
CA PRO A 50 24.98 -6.46 3.26
C PRO A 50 24.52 -6.35 4.72
N PRO A 51 24.92 -5.29 5.43
CA PRO A 51 24.41 -5.00 6.76
C PRO A 51 22.89 -4.78 6.71
N TRP A 52 22.22 -4.98 7.85
CA TRP A 52 20.75 -4.95 7.94
C TRP A 52 20.13 -3.64 7.42
N HIS A 53 20.80 -2.51 7.64
CA HIS A 53 20.32 -1.20 7.22
C HIS A 53 20.33 -1.00 5.70
N GLU A 54 21.12 -1.79 4.95
CA GLU A 54 21.08 -1.82 3.47
C GLU A 54 19.89 -2.64 2.96
N ARG A 55 19.46 -3.65 3.72
CA ARG A 55 18.32 -4.49 3.36
C ARG A 55 17.00 -3.78 3.60
N VAL A 56 16.93 -3.04 4.71
CA VAL A 56 15.75 -2.25 5.12
C VAL A 56 15.25 -1.31 4.01
N CYS A 57 16.16 -0.74 3.21
CA CYS A 57 15.81 0.16 2.11
C CYS A 57 15.00 -0.49 0.98
N HIS A 58 15.07 -1.82 0.81
CA HIS A 58 14.27 -2.53 -0.20
C HIS A 58 12.82 -2.76 0.23
N TYR A 59 12.54 -2.70 1.53
CA TYR A 59 11.19 -2.78 2.09
C TYR A 59 10.45 -1.43 2.07
N ASN A 60 11.13 -0.35 1.65
CA ASN A 60 10.51 0.95 1.47
C ASN A 60 9.48 0.89 0.32
N PRO A 61 8.22 1.35 0.51
CA PRO A 61 7.22 1.37 -0.56
C PRO A 61 7.70 2.08 -1.84
N THR A 62 8.54 3.12 -1.72
CA THR A 62 9.15 3.79 -2.86
C THR A 62 10.05 2.85 -3.68
N SER A 63 10.90 2.04 -3.02
CA SER A 63 11.74 1.03 -3.69
C SER A 63 10.91 -0.03 -4.41
N ILE A 64 9.81 -0.45 -3.78
CA ILE A 64 8.92 -1.48 -4.32
C ILE A 64 8.21 -0.97 -5.57
N LEU A 65 7.66 0.26 -5.52
CA LEU A 65 7.03 0.89 -6.68
C LEU A 65 8.04 1.10 -7.82
N TRP A 66 9.25 1.56 -7.49
CA TRP A 66 10.34 1.69 -8.45
C TRP A 66 10.62 0.37 -9.18
N ARG A 67 10.70 -0.75 -8.43
CA ARG A 67 10.90 -2.08 -8.99
C ARG A 67 9.80 -2.43 -9.99
N TYR A 68 8.52 -2.24 -9.64
CA TYR A 68 7.40 -2.54 -10.54
C TYR A 68 7.54 -1.79 -11.87
N ALA A 69 7.88 -0.50 -11.82
CA ALA A 69 8.12 0.29 -13.03
C ALA A 69 9.31 -0.26 -13.84
N MET A 70 10.44 -0.53 -13.19
CA MET A 70 11.67 -0.91 -13.88
C MET A 70 11.65 -2.32 -14.47
N VAL A 71 10.97 -3.27 -13.82
CA VAL A 71 10.77 -4.63 -14.37
C VAL A 71 9.95 -4.57 -15.67
N ALA A 72 8.83 -3.84 -15.65
CA ALA A 72 7.99 -3.65 -16.83
C ALA A 72 8.71 -2.88 -17.95
N ASP A 73 9.43 -1.80 -17.61
CA ASP A 73 10.23 -1.03 -18.56
C ASP A 73 11.32 -1.88 -19.21
N ARG A 74 12.03 -2.71 -18.43
CA ARG A 74 13.06 -3.61 -18.96
C ARG A 74 12.47 -4.64 -19.92
N ARG A 75 11.30 -5.21 -19.60
CA ARG A 75 10.61 -6.13 -20.51
C ARG A 75 10.23 -5.47 -21.83
N LEU A 76 9.71 -4.24 -21.79
CA LEU A 76 9.34 -3.49 -22.99
C LEU A 76 10.55 -3.20 -23.89
N ARG A 77 11.74 -3.09 -23.30
CA ARG A 77 12.99 -2.84 -24.03
C ARG A 77 13.69 -4.13 -24.49
N ALA A 78 13.39 -5.28 -23.89
CA ALA A 78 14.02 -6.53 -24.29
C ALA A 78 13.65 -6.92 -25.73
N LYS A 79 14.65 -7.21 -26.57
CA LYS A 79 14.44 -7.74 -27.92
C LYS A 79 14.10 -9.23 -27.87
N ASN A 80 14.87 -9.97 -27.06
CA ASN A 80 14.66 -11.37 -26.75
C ASN A 80 14.54 -11.45 -25.22
N TRP A 81 13.44 -12.03 -24.73
CA TRP A 81 13.15 -12.16 -23.31
C TRP A 81 13.17 -13.63 -22.94
N ASP A 82 14.19 -14.04 -22.19
CA ASP A 82 14.35 -15.43 -21.79
C ASP A 82 14.08 -15.60 -20.29
N ARG A 83 13.94 -16.86 -19.85
CA ARG A 83 13.72 -17.22 -18.42
C ARG A 83 14.82 -16.69 -17.50
N ILE A 84 16.05 -16.61 -18.00
CA ILE A 84 17.18 -16.04 -17.26
C ILE A 84 17.02 -14.53 -17.08
N ASP A 85 16.54 -13.82 -18.11
CA ASP A 85 16.29 -12.38 -18.02
C ASP A 85 15.16 -12.10 -17.02
N LEU A 86 14.13 -12.95 -17.01
CA LEU A 86 13.06 -12.91 -16.01
C LEU A 86 13.60 -13.10 -14.58
N ALA A 87 14.38 -14.15 -14.33
CA ALA A 87 14.96 -14.45 -13.02
C ALA A 87 15.89 -13.33 -12.54
N ALA A 88 16.86 -12.93 -13.38
CA ALA A 88 17.86 -11.94 -13.02
C ALA A 88 17.27 -10.52 -12.86
N THR A 89 16.20 -10.19 -13.58
CA THR A 89 15.49 -8.92 -13.40
C THR A 89 14.72 -8.85 -12.09
N ASN A 90 14.31 -10.01 -11.54
CA ASN A 90 13.61 -10.09 -10.26
C ASN A 90 14.54 -10.28 -9.05
N ALA A 91 15.79 -10.72 -9.26
CA ALA A 91 16.78 -10.84 -8.21
C ALA A 91 17.37 -9.49 -7.78
N LEU A 92 17.78 -9.39 -6.52
CA LEU A 92 18.67 -8.32 -6.05
C LEU A 92 20.08 -8.84 -5.93
N PHE A 93 21.04 -8.27 -6.66
CA PHE A 93 22.42 -8.70 -6.56
C PHE A 93 23.20 -7.79 -5.61
N TRP A 94 23.79 -8.39 -4.58
CA TRP A 94 24.77 -7.72 -3.73
C TRP A 94 26.18 -7.99 -4.28
N THR A 95 26.88 -6.92 -4.65
CA THR A 95 28.26 -6.93 -5.17
C THR A 95 29.20 -6.24 -4.18
N ASP A 96 30.51 -6.25 -4.45
CA ASP A 96 31.49 -5.53 -3.65
C ASP A 96 31.27 -4.00 -3.66
N GLU A 97 30.56 -3.48 -4.68
CA GLU A 97 30.20 -2.06 -4.81
C GLU A 97 28.80 -1.75 -4.24
N GLY A 98 28.08 -2.76 -3.74
CA GLY A 98 26.76 -2.63 -3.12
C GLY A 98 25.64 -3.27 -3.92
N TRP A 99 24.42 -2.72 -3.83
CA TRP A 99 23.27 -3.24 -4.56
C TRP A 99 23.33 -2.89 -6.04
N ASP A 100 23.38 -3.92 -6.88
CA ASP A 100 23.36 -3.79 -8.34
C ASP A 100 22.10 -4.45 -8.93
N GLY A 101 21.40 -3.69 -9.75
CA GLY A 101 20.24 -4.13 -10.52
C GLY A 101 20.32 -3.70 -11.97
N THR A 102 21.51 -3.40 -12.48
CA THR A 102 21.74 -2.94 -13.86
C THR A 102 21.45 -4.04 -14.90
N GLU A 103 21.68 -3.77 -16.18
CA GLU A 103 21.47 -4.80 -17.23
C GLU A 103 22.72 -5.67 -17.39
N GLU A 104 23.88 -5.12 -17.07
CA GLU A 104 25.19 -5.74 -17.12
C GLU A 104 25.30 -6.87 -16.09
N ILE A 105 24.71 -6.70 -14.90
CA ILE A 105 24.74 -7.71 -13.83
C ILE A 105 24.05 -9.01 -14.22
N ILE A 106 23.08 -8.97 -15.15
CA ILE A 106 22.37 -10.17 -15.64
C ILE A 106 23.36 -11.12 -16.33
N GLN A 107 24.31 -10.58 -17.09
CA GLN A 107 25.33 -11.38 -17.77
C GLN A 107 26.33 -11.96 -16.78
N TYR A 108 26.70 -11.17 -15.77
CA TYR A 108 27.61 -11.57 -14.71
C TYR A 108 27.01 -12.65 -13.78
N ALA A 109 25.70 -12.59 -13.51
CA ALA A 109 25.00 -13.52 -12.64
C ALA A 109 24.60 -14.84 -13.34
N ARG A 110 24.58 -14.86 -14.68
CA ARG A 110 24.13 -16.01 -15.50
C ARG A 110 24.78 -17.35 -15.12
N PRO A 111 26.11 -17.46 -14.92
CA PRO A 111 26.75 -18.73 -14.56
C PRO A 111 26.40 -19.24 -13.16
N ARG A 112 25.78 -18.41 -12.31
CA ARG A 112 25.45 -18.73 -10.92
C ARG A 112 23.95 -19.01 -10.73
N CYS A 113 23.17 -19.08 -11.80
CA CYS A 113 21.77 -19.47 -11.71
C CYS A 113 21.69 -20.96 -11.34
N VAL A 114 20.95 -21.30 -10.29
CA VAL A 114 20.75 -22.68 -9.83
C VAL A 114 19.37 -23.18 -10.24
N GLN A 115 18.37 -22.30 -10.17
CA GLN A 115 16.99 -22.61 -10.51
C GLN A 115 16.41 -21.51 -11.39
N LEU A 116 15.88 -21.92 -12.54
CA LEU A 116 15.13 -21.06 -13.44
C LEU A 116 13.62 -21.23 -13.22
N PRO A 117 12.84 -20.17 -13.50
CA PRO A 117 11.39 -20.27 -13.60
C PRO A 117 10.97 -21.29 -14.68
N ASP A 118 9.78 -21.88 -14.50
CA ASP A 118 9.25 -22.89 -15.43
C ASP A 118 8.92 -22.31 -16.81
N ASP A 119 8.57 -21.02 -16.89
CA ASP A 119 8.21 -20.32 -18.13
C ASP A 119 8.81 -18.90 -18.21
N ASP A 120 8.73 -18.25 -19.37
CA ASP A 120 9.20 -16.88 -19.61
C ASP A 120 8.28 -15.79 -19.01
N ARG A 121 7.16 -16.23 -18.41
CA ARG A 121 6.10 -15.45 -17.81
C ARG A 121 5.51 -16.18 -16.62
N VAL A 122 4.95 -15.41 -15.68
CA VAL A 122 4.18 -15.94 -14.56
C VAL A 122 2.92 -16.61 -15.09
N THR A 123 2.74 -17.89 -14.78
CA THR A 123 1.52 -18.62 -15.16
C THR A 123 0.32 -18.10 -14.35
N LEU A 124 -0.85 -18.03 -14.98
CA LEU A 124 -2.07 -17.43 -14.38
C LEU A 124 -2.57 -18.17 -13.12
N LEU A 125 -2.10 -19.40 -12.89
CA LEU A 125 -2.45 -20.26 -11.76
C LEU A 125 -1.27 -20.49 -10.80
N SER A 126 -0.29 -19.58 -10.80
CA SER A 126 0.85 -19.61 -9.88
C SER A 126 0.57 -18.89 -8.55
N ARG A 127 1.45 -19.11 -7.57
CA ARG A 127 1.44 -18.37 -6.29
C ARG A 127 1.54 -16.86 -6.51
N ASP A 128 2.31 -16.43 -7.51
CA ASP A 128 2.53 -15.02 -7.82
C ASP A 128 1.32 -14.36 -8.51
N ALA A 129 0.55 -15.12 -9.29
CA ALA A 129 -0.74 -14.68 -9.81
C ALA A 129 -1.77 -14.48 -8.68
N PHE A 130 -1.83 -15.39 -7.70
CA PHE A 130 -2.73 -15.25 -6.55
C PHE A 130 -2.37 -14.06 -5.66
N LYS A 131 -1.08 -13.85 -5.37
CA LYS A 131 -0.56 -12.66 -4.68
C LYS A 131 -1.02 -11.37 -5.40
N THR A 132 -0.89 -11.33 -6.72
CA THR A 132 -1.29 -10.18 -7.54
C THR A 132 -2.81 -9.97 -7.51
N LEU A 133 -3.61 -11.05 -7.56
CA LEU A 133 -5.06 -10.97 -7.47
C LEU A 133 -5.52 -10.32 -6.16
N ILE A 134 -4.99 -10.78 -5.01
CA ILE A 134 -5.31 -10.21 -3.69
C ILE A 134 -5.02 -8.71 -3.67
N ILE A 135 -3.81 -8.33 -4.07
CA ILE A 135 -3.35 -6.94 -4.07
C ILE A 135 -4.20 -6.07 -5.00
N THR A 136 -4.63 -6.62 -6.14
CA THR A 136 -5.47 -5.91 -7.12
C THR A 136 -6.87 -5.65 -6.58
N VAL A 137 -7.49 -6.67 -5.96
CA VAL A 137 -8.81 -6.54 -5.34
C VAL A 137 -8.77 -5.51 -4.22
N GLN A 138 -7.75 -5.53 -3.36
CA GLN A 138 -7.55 -4.51 -2.32
C GLN A 138 -7.38 -3.11 -2.92
N GLY A 139 -6.62 -2.98 -4.01
CA GLY A 139 -6.44 -1.70 -4.71
C GLY A 139 -7.73 -1.16 -5.33
N ILE A 140 -8.55 -2.01 -5.95
CA ILE A 140 -9.86 -1.61 -6.51
C ILE A 140 -10.79 -1.16 -5.38
N GLN A 141 -10.83 -1.89 -4.27
CA GLN A 141 -11.61 -1.49 -3.10
C GLN A 141 -11.17 -0.10 -2.59
N ALA A 142 -9.86 0.16 -2.58
CA ALA A 142 -9.32 1.46 -2.19
C ALA A 142 -9.70 2.59 -3.14
N ILE A 143 -9.67 2.35 -4.46
CA ILE A 143 -10.18 3.31 -5.46
C ILE A 143 -11.62 3.67 -5.16
N ILE A 144 -12.49 2.67 -5.03
CA ILE A 144 -13.93 2.89 -4.86
C ILE A 144 -14.18 3.74 -3.61
N LEU A 145 -13.59 3.38 -2.48
CA LEU A 145 -13.82 4.07 -1.20
C LEU A 145 -13.22 5.49 -1.16
N LEU A 146 -12.06 5.70 -1.75
CA LEU A 146 -11.40 7.02 -1.74
C LEU A 146 -12.05 7.96 -2.76
N LEU A 147 -12.35 7.51 -3.98
CA LEU A 147 -12.98 8.34 -5.00
C LEU A 147 -14.46 8.60 -4.72
N SER A 148 -15.20 7.64 -4.16
CA SER A 148 -16.60 7.89 -3.78
C SER A 148 -16.68 9.08 -2.82
N SER A 149 -15.75 9.18 -1.86
CA SER A 149 -15.70 10.29 -0.90
C SER A 149 -15.40 11.65 -1.52
N GLN A 150 -14.88 11.71 -2.75
CA GLN A 150 -14.54 12.96 -3.45
C GLN A 150 -15.60 13.36 -4.48
N ILE A 151 -16.23 12.39 -5.14
CA ILE A 151 -17.20 12.64 -6.22
C ILE A 151 -18.57 12.99 -5.64
N ASP A 152 -18.96 12.35 -4.55
CA ASP A 152 -20.25 12.54 -3.93
C ASP A 152 -20.04 13.00 -2.47
N PRO A 153 -20.36 14.26 -2.14
CA PRO A 153 -20.35 14.74 -0.75
C PRO A 153 -21.30 13.94 0.15
N SER A 154 -22.26 13.23 -0.45
CA SER A 154 -23.19 12.31 0.18
C SER A 154 -22.75 10.84 0.07
N ALA A 155 -21.54 10.51 -0.37
CA ALA A 155 -20.95 9.18 -0.16
C ALA A 155 -20.31 9.07 1.23
N PRO A 156 -20.33 7.88 1.87
CA PRO A 156 -19.83 7.70 3.23
C PRO A 156 -18.44 8.29 3.36
N GLY A 157 -18.30 9.27 4.25
CA GLY A 157 -17.05 9.95 4.61
C GLY A 157 -16.13 9.03 5.39
N PHE A 158 -15.84 7.86 4.82
CA PHE A 158 -14.96 6.81 5.34
C PHE A 158 -13.56 7.36 5.67
N THR A 159 -13.18 8.48 5.02
CA THR A 159 -11.92 9.20 5.16
C THR A 159 -11.90 10.27 6.24
N ILE A 160 -13.04 10.76 6.75
CA ILE A 160 -13.06 11.90 7.69
C ILE A 160 -12.84 11.45 9.14
N PHE A 161 -13.23 10.21 9.48
CA PHE A 161 -13.08 9.64 10.83
C PHE A 161 -12.42 8.26 10.82
N MET A 162 -11.31 8.16 10.08
CA MET A 162 -10.58 6.91 9.93
C MET A 162 -10.11 6.35 11.27
N GLY A 163 -10.44 5.09 11.56
CA GLY A 163 -9.86 4.35 12.68
C GLY A 163 -8.51 3.71 12.33
N VAL A 164 -7.86 3.09 13.31
CA VAL A 164 -6.59 2.35 13.13
C VAL A 164 -6.68 1.30 12.03
N ASP A 165 -7.83 0.65 11.87
CA ASP A 165 -8.07 -0.44 10.93
C ASP A 165 -7.78 -0.07 9.47
N ILE A 166 -7.83 1.22 9.13
CA ILE A 166 -7.76 1.68 7.74
C ILE A 166 -6.64 2.70 7.47
N ILE A 167 -5.73 2.95 8.42
CA ILE A 167 -4.66 3.94 8.24
C ILE A 167 -3.69 3.59 7.10
N PHE A 168 -3.41 2.30 6.87
CA PHE A 168 -2.56 1.85 5.75
C PHE A 168 -3.35 1.45 4.50
N PHE A 169 -4.67 1.62 4.53
CA PHE A 169 -5.53 1.24 3.42
C PHE A 169 -5.15 1.92 2.09
N PRO A 170 -4.76 3.21 2.05
CA PRO A 170 -4.27 3.82 0.81
C PRO A 170 -3.00 3.18 0.22
N VAL A 171 -2.21 2.41 0.99
CA VAL A 171 -1.09 1.63 0.43
C VAL A 171 -1.60 0.61 -0.58
N ALA A 172 -2.83 0.09 -0.44
CA ALA A 172 -3.42 -0.85 -1.39
C ALA A 172 -3.52 -0.28 -2.83
N LEU A 173 -3.60 1.04 -2.99
CA LEU A 173 -3.56 1.68 -4.32
C LEU A 173 -2.22 1.42 -5.05
N PHE A 174 -1.13 1.25 -4.31
CA PHE A 174 0.18 0.89 -4.88
C PHE A 174 0.12 -0.50 -5.54
N GLY A 175 -0.87 -1.31 -5.18
CA GLY A 175 -1.14 -2.62 -5.75
C GLY A 175 -1.55 -2.58 -7.20
N LEU A 176 -2.25 -1.53 -7.59
CA LEU A 176 -2.66 -1.36 -8.97
C LEU A 176 -1.45 -1.05 -9.86
N LEU A 177 -0.44 -0.36 -9.33
CA LEU A 177 0.81 -0.13 -10.05
C LEU A 177 1.63 -1.42 -10.24
N ARG A 178 1.42 -2.45 -9.41
CA ARG A 178 2.03 -3.78 -9.59
C ARG A 178 1.53 -4.47 -10.85
N LEU A 179 0.28 -4.25 -11.26
CA LEU A 179 -0.33 -4.87 -12.45
C LEU A 179 0.47 -4.63 -13.72
N CYS A 180 1.17 -3.49 -13.83
CA CYS A 180 2.04 -3.19 -14.96
C CYS A 180 3.17 -4.21 -15.14
N SER A 181 3.56 -4.90 -14.07
CA SER A 181 4.70 -5.83 -14.02
C SER A 181 4.31 -7.27 -13.65
N CYS A 182 3.05 -7.56 -13.36
CA CYS A 182 2.65 -8.80 -12.69
C CYS A 182 2.98 -10.07 -13.49
N ILE A 183 2.93 -10.01 -14.82
CA ILE A 183 3.26 -11.13 -15.71
C ILE A 183 4.77 -11.47 -15.66
N TRP A 184 5.60 -10.52 -15.22
CA TRP A 184 7.06 -10.64 -15.21
C TRP A 184 7.64 -10.52 -13.80
N LEU A 185 6.82 -10.66 -12.76
CA LEU A 185 7.25 -10.55 -11.39
C LEU A 185 7.07 -11.90 -10.70
N THR A 186 8.17 -12.62 -10.57
CA THR A 186 8.22 -13.96 -9.99
C THR A 186 9.23 -14.03 -8.87
N ASP A 187 9.01 -14.93 -7.91
CA ASP A 187 9.99 -15.31 -6.89
C ASP A 187 10.52 -16.74 -7.09
N GLU A 188 10.15 -17.41 -8.19
CA GLU A 188 10.48 -18.82 -8.49
C GLU A 188 11.85 -18.95 -9.20
N PHE A 189 12.91 -18.46 -8.56
CA PHE A 189 14.27 -18.58 -9.06
C PHE A 189 15.27 -18.65 -7.90
N SER A 190 16.47 -19.16 -8.18
CA SER A 190 17.56 -19.20 -7.21
C SER A 190 18.91 -18.97 -7.87
N PHE A 191 19.75 -18.19 -7.21
CA PHE A 191 21.14 -17.94 -7.59
C PHE A 191 22.05 -18.38 -6.44
N ALA A 192 23.14 -19.08 -6.77
CA ALA A 192 24.12 -19.50 -5.79
C ALA A 192 24.87 -18.29 -5.21
N SER A 193 25.11 -18.33 -3.90
CA SER A 193 25.98 -17.38 -3.23
C SER A 193 27.44 -17.66 -3.56
N MET A 194 28.31 -16.66 -3.49
CA MET A 194 29.78 -16.86 -3.51
C MET A 194 30.25 -17.84 -2.42
N GLU A 195 29.57 -17.87 -1.28
CA GLU A 195 29.87 -18.77 -0.15
C GLU A 195 29.52 -20.24 -0.45
N ASP A 196 28.62 -20.50 -1.40
CA ASP A 196 28.15 -21.86 -1.73
C ASP A 196 29.09 -22.56 -2.72
N VAL A 197 30.15 -21.88 -3.20
CA VAL A 197 31.17 -22.45 -4.08
C VAL A 197 32.32 -23.01 -3.23
N PRO A 198 32.55 -24.34 -3.20
CA PRO A 198 33.66 -24.91 -2.45
C PRO A 198 35.00 -24.35 -2.93
N LEU A 199 35.79 -23.80 -2.00
CA LEU A 199 37.18 -23.39 -2.24
C LEU A 199 37.99 -24.61 -2.73
N GLY A 200 38.21 -24.73 -4.04
CA GLY A 200 39.17 -25.69 -4.60
C GLY A 200 38.77 -26.40 -5.90
N THR A 201 37.55 -26.24 -6.39
CA THR A 201 37.14 -26.83 -7.69
C THR A 201 36.53 -25.77 -8.60
N PRO A 202 37.02 -25.61 -9.85
CA PRO A 202 36.29 -24.91 -10.90
C PRO A 202 35.19 -25.86 -11.41
N GLN A 203 34.33 -26.35 -10.52
CA GLN A 203 33.16 -27.08 -10.93
C GLN A 203 32.00 -26.10 -10.99
N MET A 204 31.48 -25.96 -12.21
CA MET A 204 30.18 -25.33 -12.43
C MET A 204 29.21 -25.96 -11.45
N ILE A 205 28.63 -25.14 -10.58
CA ILE A 205 27.53 -25.56 -9.73
C ILE A 205 26.55 -26.28 -10.64
N GLU A 206 26.20 -27.50 -10.24
CA GLU A 206 25.36 -28.45 -10.98
C GLU A 206 24.00 -27.81 -11.27
N CYS A 207 23.95 -26.95 -12.28
CA CYS A 207 22.74 -26.59 -12.98
C CYS A 207 22.14 -27.93 -13.40
N SER A 208 20.86 -28.15 -13.10
CA SER A 208 20.07 -29.18 -13.77
C SER A 208 20.52 -29.27 -15.23
N SER A 209 20.88 -30.44 -15.72
CA SER A 209 21.52 -30.63 -17.03
C SER A 209 20.80 -29.90 -18.16
N ALA A 210 19.48 -29.72 -18.04
CA ALA A 210 18.64 -28.93 -18.93
C ALA A 210 18.97 -27.41 -18.94
N THR A 211 19.32 -26.82 -17.79
CA THR A 211 19.69 -25.41 -17.66
C THR A 211 21.06 -25.13 -18.26
N PHE A 212 22.02 -26.04 -18.07
CA PHE A 212 23.35 -25.92 -18.67
C PHE A 212 23.31 -26.06 -20.20
N GLU A 213 22.54 -27.01 -20.74
CA GLU A 213 22.35 -27.15 -22.19
C GLU A 213 21.68 -25.90 -22.79
N LEU A 214 20.68 -25.31 -22.12
CA LEU A 214 20.00 -24.08 -22.57
C LEU A 214 20.91 -22.84 -22.49
N LEU A 215 21.83 -22.81 -21.51
CA LEU A 215 22.89 -21.79 -21.41
C LEU A 215 23.94 -21.93 -22.51
N SER A 216 24.29 -23.17 -22.90
CA SER A 216 25.29 -23.46 -23.93
C SER A 216 24.79 -23.31 -25.37
N THR A 217 23.49 -23.48 -25.61
CA THR A 217 22.87 -23.43 -26.95
C THR A 217 22.54 -22.02 -27.44
N ASN A 218 22.53 -21.00 -26.57
CA ASN A 218 22.33 -19.59 -26.94
C ASN A 218 23.55 -18.71 -26.60
N PRO A 219 24.65 -18.80 -27.37
CA PRO A 219 25.82 -17.95 -27.20
C PRO A 219 25.67 -16.54 -27.83
N SER A 220 24.59 -16.23 -28.53
CA SER A 220 24.55 -15.10 -29.45
C SER A 220 23.70 -13.92 -29.00
N LEU A 221 24.20 -13.12 -28.06
CA LEU A 221 24.10 -11.65 -28.04
C LEU A 221 24.95 -11.13 -26.87
N SER A 222 26.23 -10.95 -27.15
CA SER A 222 27.18 -10.28 -26.26
C SER A 222 26.69 -8.87 -25.92
N GLY A 223 26.53 -8.56 -24.64
CA GLY A 223 26.47 -7.19 -24.14
C GLY A 223 25.22 -6.35 -24.50
N PRO A 224 25.35 -5.00 -24.50
CA PRO A 224 24.28 -3.98 -24.55
C PRO A 224 23.27 -4.05 -25.70
N GLN A 225 23.42 -5.01 -26.61
CA GLN A 225 22.55 -5.15 -27.79
C GLN A 225 21.24 -5.91 -27.51
N ARG A 226 21.11 -6.57 -26.35
CA ARG A 226 19.91 -7.35 -25.96
C ARG A 226 18.70 -6.46 -25.61
N TYR A 227 18.96 -5.28 -25.04
CA TYR A 227 17.92 -4.31 -24.70
C TYR A 227 17.95 -3.13 -25.68
N ARG A 228 16.77 -2.62 -26.02
CA ARG A 228 16.60 -1.35 -26.73
C ARG A 228 17.01 -0.21 -25.79
N ASN A 229 17.53 0.86 -26.38
CA ASN A 229 17.88 2.07 -25.65
C ASN A 229 16.64 2.60 -24.89
N PRO A 230 16.76 3.11 -23.65
CA PRO A 230 15.67 3.77 -22.92
C PRO A 230 15.01 4.93 -23.67
N SER A 231 15.64 5.46 -24.74
CA SER A 231 15.02 6.42 -25.65
C SER A 231 13.93 5.83 -26.56
N PHE A 232 13.72 4.52 -26.56
CA PHE A 232 12.68 3.85 -27.35
C PHE A 232 11.28 4.37 -26.97
N TRP A 233 10.47 4.69 -27.98
CA TRP A 233 9.17 5.35 -27.79
C TRP A 233 8.25 4.58 -26.83
N GLY A 234 8.18 3.25 -26.92
CA GLY A 234 7.36 2.44 -26.02
C GLY A 234 7.79 2.53 -24.55
N SER A 235 9.10 2.60 -24.28
CA SER A 235 9.63 2.81 -22.92
C SER A 235 9.32 4.22 -22.42
N ARG A 236 9.45 5.26 -23.26
CA ARG A 236 9.07 6.64 -22.90
C ARG A 236 7.59 6.77 -22.58
N VAL A 237 6.72 6.20 -23.40
CA VAL A 237 5.26 6.22 -23.19
C VAL A 237 4.92 5.51 -21.89
N PHE A 238 5.50 4.34 -21.64
CA PHE A 238 5.29 3.61 -20.39
C PHE A 238 5.75 4.40 -19.16
N ARG A 239 6.98 4.93 -19.18
CA ARG A 239 7.54 5.75 -18.09
C ARG A 239 6.68 6.98 -17.83
N PHE A 240 6.22 7.66 -18.89
CA PHE A 240 5.33 8.80 -18.77
C PHE A 240 3.98 8.42 -18.17
N ALA A 241 3.36 7.33 -18.63
CA ALA A 241 2.09 6.84 -18.09
C ALA A 241 2.21 6.43 -16.62
N TYR A 242 3.32 5.78 -16.24
CA TYR A 242 3.58 5.40 -14.85
C TYR A 242 3.79 6.62 -13.96
N LEU A 243 4.55 7.63 -14.43
CA LEU A 243 4.72 8.90 -13.73
C LEU A 243 3.39 9.66 -13.60
N LEU A 244 2.55 9.64 -14.63
CA LEU A 244 1.22 10.25 -14.59
C LEU A 244 0.33 9.57 -13.55
N ALA A 245 0.41 8.24 -13.42
CA ALA A 245 -0.32 7.51 -12.38
C ALA A 245 0.17 7.86 -10.97
N LEU A 246 1.49 7.98 -10.75
CA LEU A 246 2.04 8.47 -9.48
C LEU A 246 1.60 9.91 -9.17
N LEU A 247 1.62 10.79 -10.18
CA LEU A 247 1.16 12.17 -10.05
C LEU A 247 -0.34 12.22 -9.76
N ALA A 248 -1.15 11.36 -10.37
CA ALA A 248 -2.58 11.26 -10.09
C ALA A 248 -2.84 10.85 -8.63
N LEU A 249 -2.07 9.91 -8.08
CA LEU A 249 -2.15 9.54 -6.67
C LEU A 249 -1.74 10.70 -5.75
N LEU A 250 -0.71 11.47 -6.12
CA LEU A 250 -0.30 12.66 -5.38
C LEU A 250 -1.37 13.76 -5.42
N VAL A 251 -1.97 14.01 -6.59
CA VAL A 251 -3.08 14.97 -6.75
C VAL A 251 -4.29 14.53 -5.96
N LEU A 252 -4.61 13.23 -5.95
CA LEU A 252 -5.66 12.67 -5.10
C LEU A 252 -5.37 12.91 -3.62
N ALA A 253 -4.13 12.70 -3.15
CA ALA A 253 -3.75 13.01 -1.77
C ALA A 253 -3.86 14.52 -1.46
N LEU A 254 -3.52 15.39 -2.41
CA LEU A 254 -3.65 16.84 -2.27
C LEU A 254 -5.11 17.31 -2.28
N SER A 255 -6.01 16.62 -2.98
CA SER A 255 -7.44 16.99 -2.99
C SER A 255 -8.09 16.85 -1.61
N PHE A 256 -7.59 15.93 -0.77
CA PHE A 256 -8.01 15.84 0.63
C PHE A 256 -7.54 17.01 1.51
N ILE A 257 -6.58 17.83 1.06
CA ILE A 257 -6.21 19.08 1.75
C ILE A 257 -6.96 20.28 1.15
N VAL A 258 -7.14 20.31 -0.18
CA VAL A 258 -7.76 21.45 -0.87
C VAL A 258 -9.28 21.33 -0.81
N THR A 259 -9.90 21.94 0.21
CA THR A 259 -11.36 21.93 0.38
C THR A 259 -12.07 22.82 -0.64
N THR A 260 -12.88 22.24 -1.53
CA THR A 260 -13.74 22.99 -2.48
C THR A 260 -15.17 23.11 -1.94
N GLY A 261 -15.45 24.12 -1.10
CA GLY A 261 -16.83 24.55 -0.84
C GLY A 261 -17.25 24.72 0.63
N SER A 262 -16.63 24.01 1.58
CA SER A 262 -16.98 24.11 3.02
C SER A 262 -15.76 23.93 3.93
N SER A 263 -15.89 24.34 5.19
CA SER A 263 -14.87 24.07 6.22
C SER A 263 -14.95 22.61 6.63
N THR A 264 -13.86 21.86 6.45
CA THR A 264 -13.78 20.43 6.80
C THR A 264 -13.15 20.26 8.18
N TYR A 265 -13.71 19.35 8.97
CA TYR A 265 -13.18 18.96 10.27
C TYR A 265 -12.43 17.63 10.13
N TYR A 266 -11.15 17.63 10.48
CA TYR A 266 -10.35 16.41 10.54
C TYR A 266 -9.99 16.04 11.98
N THR A 267 -10.00 14.74 12.25
CA THR A 267 -9.37 14.17 13.44
C THR A 267 -7.84 14.29 13.34
N PHE A 268 -7.16 14.23 14.48
CA PHE A 268 -5.70 14.35 14.50
C PHE A 268 -5.04 13.17 13.76
N THR A 269 -5.62 11.97 13.86
CA THR A 269 -5.22 10.77 13.11
C THR A 269 -5.31 10.99 11.61
N VAL A 270 -6.45 11.44 11.09
CA VAL A 270 -6.64 11.66 9.64
C VAL A 270 -5.65 12.70 9.12
N PHE A 271 -5.46 13.80 9.84
CA PHE A 271 -4.48 14.81 9.48
C PHE A 271 -3.05 14.24 9.40
N THR A 272 -2.66 13.45 10.39
CA THR A 272 -1.33 12.82 10.44
C THR A 272 -1.14 11.80 9.31
N VAL A 273 -2.18 11.01 9.00
CA VAL A 273 -2.20 10.06 7.88
C VAL A 273 -2.04 10.80 6.53
N LEU A 274 -2.75 11.91 6.33
CA LEU A 274 -2.63 12.72 5.11
C LEU A 274 -1.21 13.27 4.94
N LEU A 275 -0.61 13.80 6.00
CA LEU A 275 0.78 14.26 5.97
C LEU A 275 1.77 13.15 5.60
N PHE A 276 1.58 11.96 6.17
CA PHE A 276 2.41 10.80 5.86
C PHE A 276 2.32 10.40 4.38
N TYR A 277 1.11 10.28 3.84
CA TYR A 277 0.93 9.90 2.44
C TYR A 277 1.43 10.97 1.47
N LEU A 278 1.26 12.26 1.80
CA LEU A 278 1.84 13.35 1.01
C LEU A 278 3.35 13.33 1.02
N PHE A 279 3.97 13.07 2.17
CA PHE A 279 5.41 12.92 2.27
C PHE A 279 5.90 11.71 1.45
N LEU A 280 5.27 10.54 1.61
CA LEU A 280 5.63 9.30 0.92
C LEU A 280 5.45 9.42 -0.60
N LEU A 281 4.29 9.88 -1.07
CA LEU A 281 3.97 10.06 -2.49
C LEU A 281 4.79 11.20 -3.10
N GLY A 282 4.99 12.30 -2.38
CA GLY A 282 5.80 13.43 -2.83
C GLY A 282 7.24 13.02 -3.08
N MET A 283 7.88 12.37 -2.11
CA MET A 283 9.24 11.85 -2.26
C MET A 283 9.34 10.76 -3.32
N THR A 284 8.37 9.84 -3.40
CA THR A 284 8.32 8.81 -4.45
C THR A 284 8.23 9.43 -5.84
N THR A 285 7.37 10.43 -6.01
CA THR A 285 7.18 11.14 -7.29
C THR A 285 8.44 11.92 -7.67
N LEU A 286 9.08 12.62 -6.71
CA LEU A 286 10.31 13.37 -6.95
C LEU A 286 11.47 12.45 -7.37
N ILE A 287 11.68 11.34 -6.65
CA ILE A 287 12.69 10.32 -6.99
C ILE A 287 12.41 9.73 -8.38
N SER A 288 11.13 9.42 -8.67
CA SER A 288 10.73 8.85 -9.95
C SER A 288 10.95 9.82 -11.12
N ILE A 289 10.57 11.10 -10.98
CA ILE A 289 10.80 12.14 -11.99
C ILE A 289 12.31 12.30 -12.25
N TRP A 290 13.11 12.38 -11.19
CA TRP A 290 14.56 12.56 -11.31
C TRP A 290 15.23 11.39 -12.02
N TYR A 291 14.97 10.15 -11.60
CA TYR A 291 15.68 8.99 -12.13
C TYR A 291 15.06 8.38 -13.40
N LEU A 292 13.73 8.34 -13.53
CA LEU A 292 13.08 7.82 -14.76
C LEU A 292 13.05 8.87 -15.87
N GLY A 293 12.81 10.13 -15.51
CA GLY A 293 12.67 11.25 -16.45
C GLY A 293 14.01 11.84 -16.86
N ILE A 294 14.75 12.41 -15.89
CA ILE A 294 15.95 13.22 -16.19
C ILE A 294 17.18 12.34 -16.44
N LYS A 295 17.51 11.44 -15.51
CA LYS A 295 18.72 10.59 -15.62
C LYS A 295 18.53 9.38 -16.53
N GLY A 296 17.30 8.94 -16.78
CA GLY A 296 17.01 7.80 -17.65
C GLY A 296 17.59 6.47 -17.14
N SER A 297 17.46 6.19 -15.83
CA SER A 297 18.01 4.98 -15.19
C SER A 297 17.54 3.69 -15.86
N ARG A 298 18.39 2.65 -15.80
CA ARG A 298 18.18 1.30 -16.35
C ARG A 298 18.18 0.20 -15.28
N SER A 299 18.49 0.58 -14.03
CA SER A 299 18.58 -0.37 -12.91
C SER A 299 17.22 -0.66 -12.29
N THR A 300 16.94 -1.92 -11.98
CA THR A 300 15.76 -2.34 -11.19
C THR A 300 15.84 -1.89 -9.74
N VAL A 301 17.03 -1.49 -9.29
CA VAL A 301 17.29 -0.91 -7.97
C VAL A 301 17.43 0.60 -8.09
N ILE A 302 16.91 1.34 -7.10
CA ILE A 302 17.08 2.80 -7.04
C ILE A 302 18.58 3.09 -6.95
N PRO A 303 19.18 3.89 -7.85
CA PRO A 303 20.62 4.13 -7.83
C PRO A 303 21.16 4.74 -6.53
N SER A 304 20.32 5.46 -5.78
CA SER A 304 20.67 6.03 -4.47
C SER A 304 20.30 5.13 -3.28
N ILE A 305 19.95 3.86 -3.47
CA ILE A 305 19.44 3.03 -2.38
C ILE A 305 20.43 2.89 -1.21
N SER A 306 21.72 2.79 -1.51
CA SER A 306 22.80 2.68 -0.51
C SER A 306 23.25 4.04 0.05
N SER A 307 22.70 5.15 -0.47
CA SER A 307 23.05 6.51 -0.02
C SER A 307 22.52 6.78 1.39
N VAL A 308 23.29 7.53 2.18
CA VAL A 308 22.92 7.97 3.54
C VAL A 308 21.57 8.70 3.53
N TRP A 309 21.31 9.53 2.52
CA TRP A 309 20.06 10.27 2.38
C TRP A 309 18.85 9.36 2.18
N TYR A 310 19.00 8.28 1.40
CA TYR A 310 17.91 7.33 1.17
C TYR A 310 17.65 6.45 2.39
N LYS A 311 18.71 6.08 3.12
CA LYS A 311 18.61 5.38 4.41
C LYS A 311 17.89 6.24 5.44
N PHE A 312 18.26 7.51 5.56
CA PHE A 312 17.60 8.47 6.44
C PHE A 312 16.12 8.64 6.08
N TYR A 313 15.82 8.83 4.79
CA TYR A 313 14.44 8.87 4.28
C TYR A 313 13.65 7.60 4.64
N THR A 314 14.24 6.42 4.46
CA THR A 314 13.59 5.16 4.82
C THR A 314 13.31 5.07 6.32
N GLY A 315 14.27 5.47 7.15
CA GLY A 315 14.09 5.57 8.60
C GLY A 315 12.97 6.53 9.00
N LEU A 316 12.88 7.69 8.34
CA LEU A 316 11.78 8.64 8.55
C LEU A 316 10.42 8.04 8.15
N VAL A 317 10.31 7.38 7.00
CA VAL A 317 9.06 6.75 6.56
C VAL A 317 8.60 5.69 7.57
N PHE A 318 9.51 4.84 8.05
CA PHE A 318 9.18 3.81 9.04
C PHE A 318 8.85 4.40 10.41
N GLY A 319 9.63 5.38 10.87
CA GLY A 319 9.35 6.09 12.13
C GLY A 319 8.00 6.81 12.10
N PHE A 320 7.68 7.46 10.98
CA PHE A 320 6.38 8.13 10.80
C PHE A 320 5.24 7.10 10.74
N GLY A 321 5.42 5.99 10.05
CA GLY A 321 4.45 4.88 10.06
C GLY A 321 4.14 4.37 11.48
N ILE A 322 5.18 4.16 12.31
CA ILE A 322 5.01 3.76 13.71
C ILE A 322 4.28 4.85 14.52
N ALA A 323 4.64 6.12 14.34
CA ALA A 323 4.00 7.23 15.02
C ALA A 323 2.50 7.32 14.71
N ILE A 324 2.11 7.10 13.45
CA ILE A 324 0.69 7.07 13.04
C ILE A 324 -0.05 5.93 13.74
N ILE A 325 0.54 4.73 13.82
CA ILE A 325 -0.09 3.61 14.53
C ILE A 325 -0.37 4.00 15.99
N VAL A 326 0.60 4.60 16.68
CA VAL A 326 0.45 5.01 18.08
C VAL A 326 -0.63 6.08 18.23
N ILE A 327 -0.60 7.13 17.41
CA ILE A 327 -1.58 8.21 17.42
C ILE A 327 -2.99 7.66 17.15
N ALA A 328 -3.12 6.83 16.12
CA ALA A 328 -4.38 6.21 15.75
C ALA A 328 -4.91 5.31 16.88
N CYS A 329 -4.05 4.55 17.56
CA CYS A 329 -4.45 3.70 18.68
C CYS A 329 -4.99 4.52 19.86
N ILE A 330 -4.45 5.71 20.12
CA ILE A 330 -4.90 6.61 21.18
C ILE A 330 -6.31 7.17 20.86
N GLU A 331 -6.55 7.54 19.61
CA GLU A 331 -7.78 8.21 19.17
C GLU A 331 -8.89 7.23 18.75
N THR A 332 -8.56 5.99 18.44
CA THR A 332 -9.54 4.99 17.99
C THR A 332 -10.44 4.53 19.13
N ARG A 333 -11.74 4.54 18.86
CA ARG A 333 -12.76 3.92 19.69
C ARG A 333 -13.63 2.95 18.90
N LYS A 334 -14.27 2.04 19.64
CA LYS A 334 -15.32 1.16 19.12
C LYS A 334 -16.66 1.88 19.18
N THR A 335 -17.36 1.93 18.06
CA THR A 335 -18.72 2.48 17.97
C THR A 335 -19.74 1.45 18.45
N PRO A 336 -20.97 1.88 18.78
CA PRO A 336 -22.05 0.99 19.24
C PRO A 336 -22.44 -0.11 18.24
N CYS A 337 -22.23 0.11 16.94
CA CYS A 337 -22.42 -0.92 15.90
C CYS A 337 -21.22 -1.87 15.72
N GLY A 338 -20.15 -1.70 16.51
CA GLY A 338 -18.96 -2.54 16.46
C GLY A 338 -17.90 -2.13 15.44
N LYS A 339 -18.03 -0.97 14.77
CA LYS A 339 -17.01 -0.42 13.86
C LYS A 339 -16.01 0.47 14.62
N PHE A 340 -14.89 0.81 13.99
CA PHE A 340 -13.85 1.63 14.60
C PHE A 340 -13.81 3.02 13.97
N THR A 341 -13.62 4.05 14.80
CA THR A 341 -13.54 5.44 14.35
C THR A 341 -12.65 6.26 15.27
N SER A 342 -12.01 7.30 14.73
CA SER A 342 -11.31 8.34 15.50
C SER A 342 -12.20 9.51 15.91
N GLY A 343 -13.41 9.60 15.35
CA GLY A 343 -14.30 10.74 15.58
C GLY A 343 -15.02 10.72 16.93
N VAL A 344 -15.14 11.90 17.54
CA VAL A 344 -15.92 12.10 18.77
C VAL A 344 -17.40 12.33 18.46
N GLY A 345 -18.26 11.88 19.38
CA GLY A 345 -19.70 12.19 19.38
C GLY A 345 -20.54 11.47 18.33
N TRP A 346 -21.83 11.83 18.30
CA TRP A 346 -22.86 11.11 17.55
C TRP A 346 -22.69 11.18 16.03
N GLN A 347 -22.09 12.27 15.52
CA GLN A 347 -21.88 12.46 14.07
C GLN A 347 -20.93 11.40 13.52
N ALA A 348 -19.84 11.13 14.25
CA ALA A 348 -18.88 10.09 13.90
C ALA A 348 -19.51 8.69 13.99
N ASP A 349 -20.34 8.42 15.01
CA ASP A 349 -21.06 7.15 15.13
C ASP A 349 -22.05 6.93 13.99
N ALA A 350 -22.83 7.95 13.63
CA ALA A 350 -23.78 7.87 12.53
C ALA A 350 -23.08 7.59 11.19
N MET A 351 -21.97 8.28 10.92
CA MET A 351 -21.18 8.08 9.70
C MET A 351 -20.51 6.71 9.66
N ALA A 352 -19.93 6.23 10.78
CA ALA A 352 -19.30 4.93 10.84
C ALA A 352 -20.33 3.79 10.70
N CYS A 353 -21.43 3.86 11.45
CA CYS A 353 -22.36 2.75 11.61
C CYS A 353 -23.36 2.58 10.47
N MET A 354 -23.88 3.67 9.91
CA MET A 354 -25.09 3.60 9.09
C MET A 354 -24.90 3.96 7.60
N GLY A 355 -23.75 4.50 7.20
CA GLY A 355 -23.59 5.02 5.84
C GLY A 355 -24.57 6.15 5.53
N ASN A 356 -24.58 6.66 4.30
CA ASN A 356 -25.11 8.01 4.02
C ASN A 356 -26.57 8.13 3.58
N ALA A 357 -27.37 7.07 3.63
CA ALA A 357 -28.78 7.20 3.26
C ALA A 357 -29.61 7.71 4.44
N PHE A 358 -29.51 9.01 4.69
CA PHE A 358 -30.38 9.75 5.59
C PHE A 358 -31.39 10.61 4.84
N ASP A 359 -32.67 10.39 5.14
CA ASP A 359 -33.59 11.50 5.35
C ASP A 359 -33.53 11.85 6.84
N LYS A 360 -32.92 12.99 7.17
CA LYS A 360 -32.87 13.48 8.55
C LYS A 360 -34.29 13.87 8.98
N GLN A 361 -34.95 13.05 9.81
CA GLN A 361 -36.10 13.50 10.60
C GLN A 361 -35.67 13.76 12.03
N GLU A 362 -35.40 15.02 12.33
CA GLU A 362 -35.13 15.49 13.69
C GLU A 362 -36.45 15.56 14.47
N ILE A 363 -36.78 14.49 15.20
CA ILE A 363 -37.94 14.49 16.10
C ILE A 363 -37.46 15.00 17.45
N ARG A 364 -37.50 16.31 17.64
CA ARG A 364 -37.21 16.96 18.92
C ARG A 364 -38.45 16.83 19.81
N GLN A 365 -38.58 15.71 20.53
CA GLN A 365 -39.57 15.60 21.60
C GLN A 365 -38.96 16.16 22.89
N MET A 366 -39.40 17.36 23.28
CA MET A 366 -39.29 17.77 24.68
C MET A 366 -40.29 16.91 25.46
N VAL A 367 -39.80 16.03 26.32
CA VAL A 367 -40.66 15.25 27.20
C VAL A 367 -40.94 16.11 28.42
N ASP A 368 -42.17 16.61 28.54
CA ASP A 368 -42.66 17.26 29.76
C ASP A 368 -42.70 16.21 30.88
N GLY A 369 -41.64 16.21 31.69
CA GLY A 369 -41.43 15.32 32.83
C GLY A 369 -40.27 15.83 33.68
N PRO A 370 -39.95 15.16 34.81
CA PRO A 370 -38.92 15.65 35.75
C PRO A 370 -37.51 15.76 35.17
N TYR A 371 -37.30 15.32 33.92
CA TYR A 371 -36.06 15.39 33.16
C TYR A 371 -36.14 16.46 32.06
N ASN A 372 -36.47 17.68 32.47
CA ASN A 372 -36.59 18.82 31.58
C ASN A 372 -35.22 19.11 30.95
N GLY A 373 -35.02 18.72 29.67
CA GLY A 373 -33.74 18.90 28.95
C GLY A 373 -33.30 17.74 28.06
N THR A 374 -33.93 16.57 28.11
CA THR A 374 -33.54 15.44 27.24
C THR A 374 -33.95 15.68 25.78
N ALA A 375 -32.97 15.71 24.87
CA ALA A 375 -33.19 15.79 23.43
C ALA A 375 -33.06 14.40 22.78
N TYR A 376 -34.11 13.95 22.11
CA TYR A 376 -34.09 12.67 21.39
C TYR A 376 -33.62 12.88 19.95
N TYR A 377 -32.70 12.01 19.48
CA TYR A 377 -32.26 12.00 18.09
C TYR A 377 -32.61 10.64 17.45
N GLY A 378 -33.71 10.61 16.71
CA GLY A 378 -34.10 9.44 15.91
C GLY A 378 -33.41 9.46 14.55
N PHE A 379 -32.87 8.31 14.12
CA PHE A 379 -32.27 8.13 12.80
C PHE A 379 -33.08 7.06 12.04
N MET A 380 -33.61 7.42 10.88
CA MET A 380 -34.41 6.52 10.03
C MET A 380 -33.81 6.42 8.63
N HIS A 381 -33.89 5.21 8.06
CA HIS A 381 -33.50 4.91 6.69
C HIS A 381 -34.77 4.64 5.88
N ALA A 382 -35.10 5.49 4.91
CA ALA A 382 -36.39 5.42 4.19
C ALA A 382 -36.59 4.17 3.28
N LYS A 383 -35.55 3.36 3.07
CA LYS A 383 -35.57 2.21 2.13
C LYS A 383 -35.43 0.83 2.76
N ASN A 384 -35.16 0.75 4.07
CA ASN A 384 -35.14 -0.51 4.79
C ASN A 384 -35.60 -0.25 6.22
N SER A 385 -36.45 -1.13 6.72
CA SER A 385 -37.15 -1.09 8.01
C SER A 385 -36.26 -1.16 9.27
N SER A 386 -34.97 -0.85 9.14
CA SER A 386 -34.04 -0.68 10.25
C SER A 386 -34.11 0.76 10.76
N PHE A 387 -34.61 0.93 11.98
CA PHE A 387 -34.52 2.20 12.70
C PHE A 387 -33.40 2.13 13.73
N VAL A 388 -32.62 3.20 13.86
CA VAL A 388 -31.66 3.34 14.95
C VAL A 388 -32.07 4.55 15.76
N GLN A 389 -32.63 4.31 16.95
CA GLN A 389 -32.99 5.38 17.87
C GLN A 389 -31.80 5.63 18.80
N ALA A 390 -31.19 6.81 18.72
CA ALA A 390 -30.17 7.23 19.66
C ALA A 390 -30.80 8.19 20.68
N SER A 391 -30.74 7.83 21.97
CA SER A 391 -31.18 8.72 23.05
C SER A 391 -30.01 9.57 23.52
N TYR A 392 -30.19 10.89 23.57
CA TYR A 392 -29.23 11.81 24.17
C TYR A 392 -29.85 12.42 25.43
N ILE A 393 -29.13 12.29 26.55
CA ILE A 393 -29.50 12.88 27.84
C ILE A 393 -28.43 13.92 28.14
N ASP A 394 -28.85 15.16 28.37
CA ASP A 394 -27.93 16.29 28.43
C ASP A 394 -27.18 16.45 29.78
N GLU A 395 -25.95 16.91 29.63
CA GLU A 395 -24.99 17.61 30.49
C GLU A 395 -24.52 17.12 31.88
N SER A 396 -25.14 16.15 32.57
CA SER A 396 -24.59 15.71 33.89
C SER A 396 -24.33 14.22 34.06
N GLN A 397 -24.85 13.37 33.17
CA GLN A 397 -24.61 11.93 33.21
C GLN A 397 -24.45 11.37 31.80
N ASN A 398 -23.20 11.25 31.35
CA ASN A 398 -22.82 10.61 30.09
C ASN A 398 -23.07 9.09 30.15
N GLN A 399 -24.34 8.66 30.16
CA GLN A 399 -24.70 7.27 29.94
C GLN A 399 -25.44 7.13 28.61
N PHE A 400 -24.73 6.54 27.64
CA PHE A 400 -25.31 6.08 26.39
C PHE A 400 -26.10 4.80 26.66
N ASN A 401 -27.41 4.84 26.42
CA ASN A 401 -28.22 3.63 26.42
C ASN A 401 -28.83 3.43 25.03
N PHE A 402 -28.19 2.57 24.24
CA PHE A 402 -28.80 2.01 23.02
C PHE A 402 -29.86 1.01 23.44
N THR A 403 -31.02 1.48 23.88
CA THR A 403 -32.03 0.58 24.44
C THR A 403 -32.67 -0.31 23.38
N ARG A 404 -32.70 0.08 22.09
CA ARG A 404 -33.28 -0.75 21.01
C ARG A 404 -32.67 -0.48 19.63
N MET A 405 -31.87 -1.43 19.13
CA MET A 405 -31.80 -1.67 17.68
C MET A 405 -32.93 -2.66 17.35
N CYS A 406 -34.10 -2.20 16.91
CA CYS A 406 -35.03 -3.15 16.31
C CYS A 406 -34.76 -3.19 14.81
N PHE A 407 -34.28 -4.33 14.34
CA PHE A 407 -34.47 -4.74 12.96
C PHE A 407 -35.95 -5.10 12.81
N SER A 408 -36.80 -4.11 12.55
CA SER A 408 -38.16 -4.43 12.12
C SER A 408 -38.04 -5.05 10.74
N SER A 409 -38.55 -6.27 10.57
CA SER A 409 -39.07 -6.73 9.29
C SER A 409 -40.40 -6.02 9.10
N ILE A 410 -40.61 -5.30 7.99
CA ILE A 410 -41.92 -4.71 7.64
C ILE A 410 -42.93 -5.77 7.14
N TYR A 411 -42.67 -7.07 7.35
CA TYR A 411 -43.71 -8.11 7.22
C TYR A 411 -43.79 -8.99 8.49
N GLY A 412 -44.94 -8.89 9.17
CA GLY A 412 -45.37 -9.64 10.36
C GLY A 412 -45.41 -8.75 11.61
N VAL A 413 -46.54 -8.22 12.07
CA VAL A 413 -47.97 -8.60 11.99
C VAL A 413 -48.82 -7.37 11.76
#